data_AF-A0A536A7Y8-F1
#
_entry.id   AF-A0A536A7Y8-F1
#
_cell.length_a   1.000
_cell.length_b   1.000
_cell.length_c   1.000
_cell.angle_alpha   90.00
_cell.angle_beta   90.00
_cell.angle_gamma   90.00
#
_symmetry.space_group_name_H-M   'P 1'
#
loop_
_entity.id
_entity.type
_entity.pdbx_description
1 polymer ?
#
loop_
_entity_poly.entity_id
_entity_poly.type
_entity_poly.pdbx_seq_one_letter_code
_entity_poly.pdbx_strand_id
1 'polypeptide(L)'
;MRPRLALVGLLLASCLQSTPVPSPTAALATLSPVSTPAPSPQRVRTLGLGNGLVVDAPTSWTWIGDGIVNRATQRLLLLGNGDLAALPRLPGNGDIDAAALPAGQVTVEVEEFCRLSCAGPASETALPLDWSAATPLFPALPLPQDRHQVAVAFRWFAQPLFLVARWADDAPSADIAAIAQIARSLRPDPVPGPTGEYRGWDGLGPLAGIGVGTVQLTPLPAGAVIRPPLRTTDNVPFFVVRGKINVYAFASRPLADQRCEISYDRGLDRFVCDVDGRRYEWSRFGRYLGPEPSSDLPQHDVIVRDGIVWVRYTEAGRYLPSVPDEAAER
;
A
#
# COMPACT_ATOMS: atom_id res chain seq x y z
N MET A 1 -58.06 -37.11 -2.78
CA MET A 1 -57.08 -38.00 -2.12
C MET A 1 -55.68 -37.50 -2.46
N ARG A 2 -54.90 -37.11 -1.45
CA ARG A 2 -53.45 -36.92 -1.57
C ARG A 2 -52.80 -38.30 -1.69
N PRO A 3 -51.65 -38.40 -2.36
CA PRO A 3 -50.45 -38.54 -1.56
C PRO A 3 -49.40 -37.49 -1.91
N ARG A 4 -48.84 -36.90 -0.85
CA ARG A 4 -47.62 -36.10 -0.87
C ARG A 4 -46.45 -37.07 -1.06
N LEU A 5 -45.67 -36.91 -2.11
CA LEU A 5 -44.33 -37.51 -2.22
C LEU A 5 -43.33 -36.40 -1.94
N ALA A 6 -42.76 -36.47 -0.73
CA ALA A 6 -41.64 -35.65 -0.29
C ALA A 6 -40.38 -36.11 -1.02
N LEU A 7 -39.78 -35.25 -1.84
CA LEU A 7 -38.43 -35.45 -2.32
C LEU A 7 -37.49 -34.88 -1.24
N VAL A 8 -36.95 -35.79 -0.42
CA VAL A 8 -35.92 -35.51 0.57
C VAL A 8 -34.64 -35.15 -0.18
N GLY A 9 -34.15 -33.92 0.04
CA GLY A 9 -32.85 -33.48 -0.44
C GLY A 9 -31.73 -34.19 0.30
N LEU A 10 -30.90 -34.92 -0.43
CA LEU A 10 -29.57 -35.31 0.02
C LEU A 10 -28.56 -34.25 -0.45
N LEU A 11 -28.42 -33.19 0.34
CA LEU A 11 -27.23 -32.34 0.30
C LEU A 11 -26.14 -33.08 1.08
N LEU A 12 -25.25 -33.77 0.36
CA LEU A 12 -23.95 -34.19 0.89
C LEU A 12 -23.12 -32.92 1.12
N ALA A 13 -23.29 -32.32 2.29
CA ALA A 13 -22.34 -31.37 2.85
C ALA A 13 -21.07 -32.16 3.21
N SER A 14 -20.15 -32.25 2.26
CA SER A 14 -18.78 -32.63 2.54
C SER A 14 -18.18 -31.54 3.42
N CYS A 15 -18.21 -31.74 4.74
CA CYS A 15 -17.40 -30.99 5.68
C CYS A 15 -15.93 -31.26 5.35
N LEU A 16 -15.35 -30.44 4.46
CA LEU A 16 -13.91 -30.21 4.48
C LEU A 16 -13.63 -29.49 5.79
N GLN A 17 -13.29 -30.27 6.81
CA GLN A 17 -12.70 -29.76 8.03
C GLN A 17 -11.42 -29.02 7.62
N SER A 18 -11.47 -27.70 7.66
CA SER A 18 -10.29 -26.85 7.58
C SER A 18 -9.36 -27.28 8.70
N THR A 19 -8.30 -28.00 8.37
CA THR A 19 -7.22 -28.28 9.31
C THR A 19 -6.66 -26.94 9.74
N PRO A 20 -6.71 -26.59 11.04
CA PRO A 20 -6.12 -25.36 11.51
C PRO A 20 -4.61 -25.39 11.25
N VAL A 21 -4.10 -24.33 10.62
CA VAL A 21 -2.66 -24.08 10.55
C VAL A 21 -2.15 -23.97 11.99
N PRO A 22 -1.14 -24.77 12.40
CA PRO A 22 -0.64 -24.69 13.75
C PRO A 22 -0.04 -23.30 13.98
N SER A 23 -0.62 -22.56 14.93
CA SER A 23 0.02 -21.36 15.46
C SER A 23 1.36 -21.78 16.08
N PRO A 24 2.46 -21.05 15.84
CA PRO A 24 3.80 -21.38 16.35
C PRO A 24 3.86 -21.43 17.89
N THR A 25 2.83 -20.93 18.58
CA THR A 25 2.69 -21.00 20.04
C THR A 25 2.29 -22.39 20.55
N ALA A 26 1.63 -23.23 19.75
CA ALA A 26 1.12 -24.53 20.20
C ALA A 26 2.19 -25.64 20.19
N ALA A 27 3.20 -25.54 19.34
CA ALA A 27 4.31 -26.51 19.28
C ALA A 27 5.28 -26.41 20.48
N LEU A 28 5.23 -25.33 21.25
CA LEU A 28 6.12 -25.07 22.39
C LEU A 28 5.56 -25.60 23.73
N ALA A 29 4.32 -26.08 23.78
CA ALA A 29 3.63 -26.38 25.04
C ALA A 29 3.85 -27.80 25.60
N THR A 30 4.51 -28.70 24.86
CA THR A 30 4.72 -30.12 25.27
C THR A 30 6.13 -30.44 25.75
N LEU A 31 7.01 -29.46 25.94
CA LEU A 31 8.32 -29.67 26.53
C LEU A 31 8.36 -29.01 27.90
N SER A 32 8.57 -29.82 28.95
CA SER A 32 8.85 -29.38 30.32
C SER A 32 9.86 -28.23 30.33
N PRO A 33 9.73 -27.25 31.23
CA PRO A 33 10.58 -26.07 31.23
C PRO A 33 11.98 -26.44 31.69
N VAL A 34 12.89 -26.67 30.75
CA VAL A 34 14.30 -26.44 31.01
C VAL A 34 14.45 -24.92 31.05
N SER A 35 14.90 -24.37 32.18
CA SER A 35 15.26 -22.96 32.29
C SER A 35 16.41 -22.64 31.34
N THR A 36 16.08 -22.35 30.09
CA THR A 36 16.99 -21.70 29.15
C THR A 36 17.25 -20.29 29.67
N PRO A 37 18.50 -19.80 29.71
CA PRO A 37 18.76 -18.39 29.94
C PRO A 37 17.93 -17.55 28.97
N ALA A 38 17.38 -16.44 29.44
CA ALA A 38 16.71 -15.49 28.56
C ALA A 38 17.62 -15.19 27.35
N PRO A 39 17.11 -15.30 26.10
CA PRO A 39 17.93 -15.05 24.93
C PRO A 39 18.54 -13.66 25.06
N SER A 40 19.87 -13.57 24.96
CA SER A 40 20.54 -12.28 24.90
C SER A 40 19.89 -11.44 23.80
N PRO A 41 19.63 -10.14 24.02
CA PRO A 41 18.96 -9.32 23.02
C PRO A 41 19.75 -9.41 21.72
N GLN A 42 19.11 -9.97 20.69
CA GLN A 42 19.71 -10.13 19.38
C GLN A 42 20.15 -8.74 18.90
N ARG A 43 21.43 -8.56 18.59
CA ARG A 43 21.92 -7.28 18.10
C ARG A 43 21.26 -7.00 16.75
N VAL A 44 20.60 -5.87 16.62
CA VAL A 44 19.91 -5.44 15.40
C VAL A 44 20.60 -4.22 14.78
N ARG A 45 20.38 -4.05 13.48
CA ARG A 45 20.73 -2.84 12.72
C ARG A 45 19.48 -2.34 12.00
N THR A 46 19.35 -1.02 11.88
CA THR A 46 18.28 -0.38 11.11
C THR A 46 18.72 -0.18 9.66
N LEU A 47 17.84 -0.51 8.72
CA LEU A 47 18.08 -0.46 7.28
C LEU A 47 16.97 0.36 6.62
N GLY A 48 17.35 1.34 5.81
CA GLY A 48 16.42 2.14 5.01
C GLY A 48 16.01 1.43 3.72
N LEU A 49 14.71 1.47 3.40
CA LEU A 49 14.11 0.86 2.21
C LEU A 49 14.03 1.83 1.01
N GLY A 50 14.51 3.07 1.17
CA GLY A 50 14.49 4.08 0.12
C GLY A 50 13.10 4.69 -0.15
N ASN A 51 12.00 4.11 0.35
CA ASN A 51 10.61 4.59 0.22
C ASN A 51 10.04 5.28 1.48
N GLY A 52 10.89 5.60 2.47
CA GLY A 52 10.51 6.29 3.71
C GLY A 52 10.21 5.32 4.84
N LEU A 53 10.39 4.03 4.59
CA LEU A 53 10.36 3.00 5.60
C LEU A 53 11.79 2.60 5.98
N VAL A 54 11.93 2.21 7.23
CA VAL A 54 13.08 1.48 7.76
C VAL A 54 12.61 0.18 8.38
N VAL A 55 13.54 -0.77 8.47
CA VAL A 55 13.32 -2.06 9.12
C VAL A 55 14.54 -2.42 9.94
N ASP A 56 14.35 -3.08 11.08
CA ASP A 56 15.43 -3.63 11.87
C ASP A 56 15.69 -5.08 11.49
N ALA A 57 16.96 -5.42 11.28
CA ALA A 57 17.39 -6.77 10.93
C ALA A 57 18.48 -7.25 11.91
N PRO A 58 18.58 -8.56 12.19
CA PRO A 58 19.70 -9.11 12.92
C PRO A 58 21.04 -8.73 12.29
N THR A 59 22.03 -8.32 13.10
CA THR A 59 23.35 -7.96 12.57
C THR A 59 24.08 -9.13 11.94
N SER A 60 23.75 -10.36 12.33
CA SER A 60 24.30 -11.59 11.76
C SER A 60 23.77 -11.90 10.36
N TRP A 61 22.64 -11.33 9.97
CA TRP A 61 22.07 -11.55 8.63
C TRP A 61 22.80 -10.71 7.61
N THR A 62 22.85 -11.17 6.37
CA THR A 62 23.30 -10.40 5.22
C THR A 62 22.12 -9.62 4.61
N TRP A 63 22.40 -8.67 3.73
CA TRP A 63 21.35 -7.90 3.06
C TRP A 63 21.76 -7.45 1.66
N ILE A 64 20.77 -7.29 0.78
CA ILE A 64 20.86 -6.66 -0.54
C ILE A 64 19.79 -5.57 -0.59
N GLY A 65 20.16 -4.38 -1.04
CA GLY A 65 19.26 -3.23 -1.15
C GLY A 65 18.30 -3.32 -2.35
N ASP A 66 17.94 -2.15 -2.86
CA ASP A 66 16.97 -2.04 -3.94
C ASP A 66 17.47 -2.68 -5.26
N GLY A 67 16.53 -3.19 -6.05
CA GLY A 67 16.85 -3.68 -7.39
C GLY A 67 15.64 -4.28 -8.11
N ILE A 68 15.72 -4.30 -9.43
CA ILE A 68 14.72 -4.94 -10.28
C ILE A 68 14.92 -6.46 -10.21
N VAL A 69 13.89 -7.19 -9.77
CA VAL A 69 13.90 -8.65 -9.73
C VAL A 69 13.42 -9.22 -11.07
N ASN A 70 12.33 -8.68 -11.59
CA ASN A 70 11.79 -8.95 -12.92
C ASN A 70 10.90 -7.80 -13.41
N ARG A 71 10.26 -7.99 -14.57
CA ARG A 71 9.37 -7.01 -15.20
C ARG A 71 8.19 -6.55 -14.32
N ALA A 72 7.83 -7.32 -13.30
CA ALA A 72 6.69 -7.10 -12.43
C ALA A 72 7.08 -6.76 -11.00
N THR A 73 8.35 -6.92 -10.62
CA THR A 73 8.76 -6.95 -9.22
C THR A 73 10.00 -6.10 -9.00
N GLN A 74 9.86 -5.11 -8.13
CA GLN A 74 10.97 -4.32 -7.61
C GLN A 74 11.20 -4.71 -6.16
N ARG A 75 12.40 -5.17 -5.85
CA ARG A 75 12.84 -5.38 -4.47
C ARG A 75 13.29 -4.05 -3.89
N LEU A 76 12.87 -3.77 -2.67
CA LEU A 76 13.38 -2.68 -1.84
C LEU A 76 14.49 -3.17 -0.89
N LEU A 77 14.37 -4.41 -0.41
CA LEU A 77 15.37 -5.04 0.46
C LEU A 77 15.20 -6.55 0.44
N LEU A 78 16.32 -7.28 0.46
CA LEU A 78 16.39 -8.71 0.76
C LEU A 78 17.34 -8.93 1.93
N LEU A 79 16.89 -9.73 2.89
CA LEU A 79 17.59 -10.12 4.10
C LEU A 79 17.69 -11.64 4.17
N GLY A 80 18.74 -12.17 4.79
CA GLY A 80 18.79 -13.59 5.12
C GLY A 80 19.96 -13.99 5.99
N ASN A 81 19.89 -15.19 6.57
CA ASN A 81 20.90 -15.74 7.47
C ASN A 81 22.10 -16.41 6.74
N GLY A 82 22.27 -16.20 5.44
CA GLY A 82 23.29 -16.85 4.62
C GLY A 82 23.73 -16.02 3.41
N ASP A 83 24.36 -16.65 2.42
CA ASP A 83 24.80 -15.97 1.19
C ASP A 83 23.61 -15.71 0.25
N LEU A 84 23.24 -14.44 0.09
CA LEU A 84 22.11 -14.02 -0.74
C LEU A 84 22.42 -14.08 -2.25
N ALA A 85 23.70 -14.07 -2.64
CA ALA A 85 24.08 -14.15 -4.05
C ALA A 85 23.90 -15.57 -4.61
N ALA A 86 24.06 -16.58 -3.75
CA ALA A 86 23.93 -17.99 -4.07
C ALA A 86 22.49 -18.53 -4.01
N LEU A 87 21.50 -17.69 -3.67
CA LEU A 87 20.12 -18.13 -3.57
C LEU A 87 19.60 -18.62 -4.94
N PRO A 88 18.85 -19.73 -4.96
CA PRO A 88 18.25 -20.25 -6.18
C PRO A 88 17.21 -19.27 -6.71
N ARG A 89 17.13 -19.13 -8.04
CA ARG A 89 16.19 -18.22 -8.70
C ARG A 89 15.32 -18.97 -9.69
N LEU A 90 14.08 -18.54 -9.81
CA LEU A 90 13.16 -19.04 -10.83
C LEU A 90 13.71 -18.73 -12.23
N PRO A 91 13.82 -19.73 -13.12
CA PRO A 91 14.30 -19.52 -14.48
C PRO A 91 13.49 -18.46 -15.23
N GLY A 92 14.19 -17.47 -15.80
CA GLY A 92 13.56 -16.38 -16.57
C GLY A 92 12.75 -15.36 -15.76
N ASN A 93 12.72 -15.47 -14.43
CA ASN A 93 11.91 -14.60 -13.55
C ASN A 93 12.71 -13.94 -12.41
N GLY A 94 13.94 -14.36 -12.12
CA GLY A 94 14.83 -13.66 -11.16
C GLY A 94 14.40 -13.72 -9.68
N ASP A 95 13.13 -14.00 -9.39
CA ASP A 95 12.58 -14.25 -8.06
C ASP A 95 13.27 -15.43 -7.39
N ILE A 96 13.35 -15.40 -6.06
CA ILE A 96 13.87 -16.53 -5.27
C ILE A 96 12.95 -17.74 -5.44
N ASP A 97 13.54 -18.88 -5.80
CA ASP A 97 12.84 -20.16 -5.85
C ASP A 97 12.75 -20.74 -4.43
N ALA A 98 11.59 -20.57 -3.80
CA ALA A 98 11.33 -21.07 -2.45
C ALA A 98 11.37 -22.61 -2.38
N ALA A 99 11.03 -23.32 -3.46
CA ALA A 99 11.05 -24.78 -3.50
C ALA A 99 12.48 -25.33 -3.47
N ALA A 100 13.44 -24.59 -4.02
CA ALA A 100 14.85 -24.96 -4.06
C ALA A 100 15.68 -24.34 -2.92
N LEU A 101 15.04 -23.67 -1.95
CA LEU A 101 15.75 -22.94 -0.89
C LEU A 101 16.74 -23.87 -0.16
N PRO A 102 17.99 -23.44 0.10
CA PRO A 102 18.95 -24.27 0.83
C PRO A 102 18.47 -24.66 2.22
N ALA A 103 18.95 -25.82 2.70
CA ALA A 103 18.79 -26.26 4.08
C ALA A 103 19.28 -25.17 5.06
N GLY A 104 18.57 -24.99 6.16
CA GLY A 104 18.93 -24.03 7.21
C GLY A 104 18.63 -22.56 6.88
N GLN A 105 18.17 -22.26 5.67
CA GLN A 105 18.08 -20.90 5.16
C GLN A 105 16.77 -20.22 5.58
N VAL A 106 16.88 -18.94 5.95
CA VAL A 106 15.77 -18.00 6.14
C VAL A 106 16.04 -16.75 5.32
N THR A 107 15.01 -16.25 4.64
CA THR A 107 15.05 -14.96 3.94
C THR A 107 13.81 -14.14 4.22
N VAL A 108 13.96 -12.82 4.24
CA VAL A 108 12.87 -11.85 4.28
C VAL A 108 13.12 -10.79 3.22
N GLU A 109 12.12 -10.52 2.39
CA GLU A 109 12.19 -9.60 1.28
C GLU A 109 11.05 -8.60 1.36
N VAL A 110 11.36 -7.32 1.13
CA VAL A 110 10.36 -6.28 0.93
C VAL A 110 10.34 -5.96 -0.56
N GLU A 111 9.21 -6.18 -1.20
CA GLU A 111 9.05 -5.99 -2.63
C GLU A 111 7.78 -5.20 -2.97
N GLU A 112 7.85 -4.45 -4.07
CA GLU A 112 6.72 -3.94 -4.81
C GLU A 112 6.41 -4.93 -5.93
N PHE A 113 5.22 -5.55 -5.90
CA PHE A 113 4.79 -6.55 -6.86
C PHE A 113 3.59 -6.07 -7.67
N CYS A 114 3.82 -5.81 -8.96
CA CYS A 114 2.90 -5.23 -9.92
C CYS A 114 2.78 -6.13 -11.16
N ARG A 115 2.35 -7.39 -10.97
CA ARG A 115 2.31 -8.37 -12.08
C ARG A 115 1.28 -8.05 -13.16
N LEU A 116 0.07 -7.58 -12.83
CA LEU A 116 -1.00 -7.19 -13.77
C LEU A 116 -2.08 -6.29 -13.13
N SER A 117 -2.31 -6.46 -11.83
CA SER A 117 -3.07 -5.54 -10.97
C SER A 117 -2.32 -5.48 -9.66
N CYS A 118 -1.83 -4.31 -9.25
CA CYS A 118 -1.26 -4.03 -7.94
C CYS A 118 -2.02 -4.76 -6.82
N ALA A 119 -1.60 -5.97 -6.43
CA ALA A 119 -2.37 -6.87 -5.59
C ALA A 119 -2.15 -6.57 -4.09
N GLY A 120 -2.22 -5.31 -3.70
CA GLY A 120 -2.10 -4.89 -2.30
C GLY A 120 -3.47 -4.64 -1.66
N PRO A 121 -3.52 -4.44 -0.33
CA PRO A 121 -4.72 -3.93 0.34
C PRO A 121 -5.24 -2.68 -0.36
N ALA A 122 -6.57 -2.49 -0.39
CA ALA A 122 -7.18 -1.34 -1.06
C ALA A 122 -6.90 -0.01 -0.31
N SER A 123 -6.75 -0.08 1.01
CA SER A 123 -6.49 1.04 1.90
C SER A 123 -5.07 1.02 2.46
N GLU A 124 -4.61 2.17 2.96
CA GLU A 124 -3.37 2.28 3.74
C GLU A 124 -3.34 1.27 4.89
N THR A 125 -2.17 0.70 5.14
CA THR A 125 -1.94 -0.25 6.24
C THR A 125 -1.27 0.46 7.41
N ALA A 126 -1.84 0.30 8.60
CA ALA A 126 -1.22 0.75 9.83
C ALA A 126 0.08 -0.04 10.07
N LEU A 127 1.10 0.65 10.55
CA LEU A 127 2.37 0.03 10.97
C LEU A 127 2.46 0.06 12.51
N PRO A 128 3.11 -0.93 13.15
CA PRO A 128 3.88 -2.02 12.54
C PRO A 128 3.03 -3.15 11.95
N LEU A 129 3.64 -4.00 11.11
CA LEU A 129 2.93 -5.13 10.50
C LEU A 129 2.68 -6.25 11.52
N ASP A 130 1.50 -6.86 11.43
CA ASP A 130 1.18 -8.09 12.16
C ASP A 130 1.52 -9.32 11.32
N TRP A 131 2.53 -10.08 11.75
CA TRP A 131 2.93 -11.32 11.10
C TRP A 131 1.83 -12.39 11.12
N SER A 132 0.86 -12.31 12.03
CA SER A 132 -0.27 -13.25 12.07
C SER A 132 -1.17 -13.15 10.84
N ALA A 133 -1.12 -12.03 10.11
CA ALA A 133 -1.84 -11.82 8.86
C ALA A 133 -1.11 -12.40 7.62
N ALA A 134 0.04 -13.05 7.79
CA ALA A 134 0.79 -13.62 6.68
C ALA A 134 0.02 -14.75 6.00
N THR A 135 0.02 -14.74 4.67
CA THR A 135 -0.67 -15.75 3.84
C THR A 135 0.28 -16.29 2.78
N PRO A 136 0.03 -17.50 2.22
CA PRO A 136 0.84 -18.00 1.12
C PRO A 136 0.87 -17.00 -0.05
N LEU A 137 2.06 -16.62 -0.51
CA LEU A 137 2.21 -15.62 -1.58
C LEU A 137 1.66 -16.14 -2.92
N PHE A 138 1.90 -17.42 -3.22
CA PHE A 138 1.42 -18.10 -4.43
C PHE A 138 0.72 -19.41 -4.05
N PRO A 139 -0.54 -19.37 -3.57
CA PRO A 139 -1.23 -20.56 -3.07
C PRO A 139 -1.45 -21.65 -4.13
N ALA A 140 -1.39 -21.28 -5.42
CA ALA A 140 -1.50 -22.22 -6.54
C ALA A 140 -0.19 -22.94 -6.88
N LEU A 141 0.95 -22.52 -6.32
CA LEU A 141 2.25 -23.16 -6.53
C LEU A 141 2.56 -24.05 -5.32
N PRO A 142 2.50 -25.39 -5.45
CA PRO A 142 2.82 -26.27 -4.34
C PRO A 142 4.32 -26.20 -4.04
N LEU A 143 4.65 -26.04 -2.75
CA LEU A 143 6.02 -26.15 -2.25
C LEU A 143 6.28 -27.56 -1.70
N PRO A 144 7.55 -28.02 -1.67
CA PRO A 144 7.95 -29.12 -0.81
C PRO A 144 7.48 -28.90 0.63
N GLN A 145 7.15 -29.97 1.35
CA GLN A 145 6.55 -29.87 2.69
C GLN A 145 7.45 -29.19 3.72
N ASP A 146 8.77 -29.26 3.52
CA ASP A 146 9.82 -28.67 4.35
C ASP A 146 10.25 -27.28 3.87
N ARG A 147 9.48 -26.66 2.97
CA ARG A 147 9.73 -25.34 2.40
C ARG A 147 8.50 -24.46 2.53
N HIS A 148 8.73 -23.23 2.95
CA HIS A 148 7.66 -22.29 3.25
C HIS A 148 7.87 -20.97 2.54
N GLN A 149 6.76 -20.39 2.09
CA GLN A 149 6.71 -19.03 1.55
C GLN A 149 5.39 -18.39 1.93
N VAL A 150 5.47 -17.29 2.66
CA VAL A 150 4.30 -16.49 3.04
C VAL A 150 4.64 -15.02 2.91
N ALA A 151 3.61 -14.18 2.83
CA ALA A 151 3.75 -12.74 2.74
C ALA A 151 2.68 -12.03 3.54
N VAL A 152 3.05 -10.86 4.08
CA VAL A 152 2.11 -9.84 4.52
C VAL A 152 2.04 -8.77 3.44
N ALA A 153 0.88 -8.62 2.81
CA ALA A 153 0.62 -7.53 1.89
C ALA A 153 0.24 -6.28 2.68
N PHE A 154 0.81 -5.13 2.34
CA PHE A 154 0.54 -3.86 2.99
C PHE A 154 0.56 -2.72 1.98
N ARG A 155 -0.03 -1.58 2.33
CA ARG A 155 -0.02 -0.37 1.51
C ARG A 155 0.60 0.79 2.29
N TRP A 156 1.56 1.44 1.67
CA TRP A 156 2.30 2.57 2.23
C TRP A 156 2.30 3.73 1.22
N PHE A 157 1.63 4.83 1.55
CA PHE A 157 1.55 6.03 0.71
C PHE A 157 1.13 5.72 -0.74
N ALA A 158 -0.01 5.05 -0.86
CA ALA A 158 -0.62 4.50 -2.07
C ALA A 158 0.21 3.44 -2.81
N GLN A 159 1.37 3.04 -2.29
CA GLN A 159 2.20 2.00 -2.88
C GLN A 159 1.85 0.63 -2.26
N PRO A 160 1.43 -0.35 -3.07
CA PRO A 160 1.26 -1.73 -2.63
C PRO A 160 2.62 -2.39 -2.44
N LEU A 161 2.84 -3.00 -1.29
CA LEU A 161 4.10 -3.66 -0.92
C LEU A 161 3.82 -5.02 -0.28
N PHE A 162 4.83 -5.87 -0.30
CA PHE A 162 4.80 -7.20 0.29
C PHE A 162 6.04 -7.39 1.14
N LEU A 163 5.85 -7.85 2.37
CA LEU A 163 6.92 -8.41 3.19
C LEU A 163 6.83 -9.94 3.08
N VAL A 164 7.69 -10.52 2.25
CA VAL A 164 7.73 -11.94 1.93
C VAL A 164 8.77 -12.62 2.80
N ALA A 165 8.43 -13.74 3.43
CA ALA A 165 9.41 -14.59 4.11
C ALA A 165 9.44 -15.98 3.47
N ARG A 166 10.64 -16.55 3.39
CA ARG A 166 10.89 -17.90 2.89
C ARG A 166 11.83 -18.62 3.85
N TRP A 167 11.51 -19.85 4.25
CA TRP A 167 12.39 -20.64 5.11
C TRP A 167 12.26 -22.15 4.86
N ALA A 168 13.31 -22.88 5.25
CA ALA A 168 13.30 -24.33 5.37
C ALA A 168 13.01 -24.76 6.82
N ASP A 169 12.34 -25.89 7.04
CA ASP A 169 11.98 -26.36 8.39
C ASP A 169 13.18 -26.62 9.32
N ASP A 170 14.33 -26.94 8.74
CA ASP A 170 15.58 -27.16 9.47
C ASP A 170 16.36 -25.87 9.75
N ALA A 171 15.80 -24.70 9.42
CA ALA A 171 16.37 -23.41 9.78
C ALA A 171 16.45 -23.20 11.30
N PRO A 172 17.48 -22.47 11.78
CA PRO A 172 17.59 -22.16 13.20
C PRO A 172 16.30 -21.49 13.72
N SER A 173 15.75 -21.99 14.82
CA SER A 173 14.49 -21.47 15.39
C SER A 173 14.57 -19.97 15.73
N ALA A 174 15.75 -19.48 16.09
CA ALA A 174 16.00 -18.06 16.31
C ALA A 174 15.85 -17.22 15.02
N ASP A 175 16.25 -17.74 13.86
CA ASP A 175 16.13 -17.06 12.58
C ASP A 175 14.68 -17.08 12.08
N ILE A 176 13.95 -18.18 12.28
CA ILE A 176 12.51 -18.25 12.00
C ILE A 176 11.76 -17.24 12.89
N ALA A 177 12.09 -17.17 14.19
CA ALA A 177 11.49 -16.21 15.11
C ALA A 177 11.82 -14.74 14.76
N ALA A 178 12.98 -14.49 14.14
CA ALA A 178 13.39 -13.16 13.70
C ALA A 178 12.46 -12.59 12.62
N ILE A 179 11.80 -13.42 11.79
CA ILE A 179 10.86 -12.97 10.75
C ILE A 179 9.76 -12.08 11.34
N ALA A 180 9.13 -12.53 12.43
CA ALA A 180 8.07 -11.77 13.09
C ALA A 180 8.59 -10.46 13.71
N GLN A 181 9.84 -10.44 14.19
CA GLN A 181 10.46 -9.23 14.72
C GLN A 181 10.80 -8.23 13.62
N ILE A 182 11.29 -8.71 12.47
CA ILE A 182 11.53 -7.89 11.27
C ILE A 182 10.20 -7.25 10.83
N ALA A 183 9.13 -8.03 10.69
CA ALA A 183 7.80 -7.51 10.33
C ALA A 183 7.31 -6.41 11.30
N ARG A 184 7.47 -6.63 12.61
CA ARG A 184 7.08 -5.65 13.65
C ARG A 184 7.97 -4.41 13.71
N SER A 185 9.19 -4.50 13.19
CA SER A 185 10.12 -3.38 13.19
C SER A 185 9.90 -2.39 12.05
N LEU A 186 9.18 -2.82 10.99
CA LEU A 186 8.90 -2.00 9.83
C LEU A 186 8.13 -0.74 10.25
N ARG A 187 8.75 0.42 10.05
CA ARG A 187 8.22 1.71 10.51
C ARG A 187 8.66 2.86 9.60
N PRO A 188 7.95 3.99 9.62
CA PRO A 188 8.38 5.17 8.89
C PRO A 188 9.64 5.79 9.49
N ASP A 189 10.52 6.32 8.63
CA ASP A 189 11.64 7.18 9.01
C ASP A 189 11.95 8.23 7.91
N PRO A 190 11.76 9.53 8.19
CA PRO A 190 11.18 10.07 9.43
C PRO A 190 9.69 9.70 9.57
N VAL A 191 9.15 9.86 10.78
CA VAL A 191 7.70 9.75 11.02
C VAL A 191 7.00 10.90 10.29
N PRO A 192 6.02 10.63 9.42
CA PRO A 192 5.26 11.69 8.76
C PRO A 192 4.54 12.57 9.79
N GLY A 193 4.74 13.89 9.71
CA GLY A 193 3.98 14.84 10.52
C GLY A 193 2.52 14.93 10.05
N PRO A 194 1.59 15.46 10.87
CA PRO A 194 0.19 15.62 10.45
C PRO A 194 0.02 16.68 9.35
N THR A 195 1.01 17.57 9.18
CA THR A 195 1.01 18.64 8.18
C THR A 195 2.39 18.77 7.52
N GLY A 196 2.42 19.22 6.27
CA GLY A 196 3.66 19.49 5.53
C GLY A 196 4.02 18.42 4.50
N GLU A 197 5.14 18.62 3.82
CA GLU A 197 5.62 17.69 2.79
C GLU A 197 6.21 16.41 3.41
N TYR A 198 5.85 15.28 2.81
CA TYR A 198 6.43 13.97 3.08
C TYR A 198 6.57 13.20 1.77
N ARG A 199 7.78 13.22 1.19
CA ARG A 199 8.15 12.42 0.02
C ARG A 199 7.24 12.60 -1.21
N GLY A 200 6.75 13.81 -1.44
CA GLY A 200 5.83 14.17 -2.53
C GLY A 200 4.35 14.07 -2.15
N TRP A 201 4.05 13.82 -0.88
CA TRP A 201 2.70 13.92 -0.32
C TRP A 201 2.62 15.11 0.62
N ASP A 202 1.53 15.85 0.55
CA ASP A 202 1.26 16.99 1.42
C ASP A 202 0.22 16.61 2.48
N GLY A 203 0.63 16.65 3.73
CA GLY A 203 -0.24 16.45 4.88
C GLY A 203 -1.06 17.71 5.13
N LEU A 204 -2.39 17.54 5.19
CA LEU A 204 -3.35 18.65 5.38
C LEU A 204 -3.92 18.70 6.80
N GLY A 205 -3.46 17.82 7.68
CA GLY A 205 -3.98 17.65 9.02
C GLY A 205 -5.10 16.62 9.13
N PRO A 206 -5.73 16.53 10.31
CA PRO A 206 -6.75 15.54 10.59
C PRO A 206 -7.98 15.70 9.68
N LEU A 207 -8.50 14.57 9.18
CA LEU A 207 -9.74 14.51 8.42
C LEU A 207 -10.92 15.17 9.16
N ALA A 208 -10.97 15.02 10.49
CA ALA A 208 -11.98 15.64 11.34
C ALA A 208 -11.98 17.18 11.28
N GLY A 209 -10.87 17.80 10.87
CA GLY A 209 -10.77 19.24 10.63
C GLY A 209 -11.36 19.70 9.30
N ILE A 210 -11.70 18.77 8.39
CA ILE A 210 -12.27 19.09 7.08
C ILE A 210 -13.76 18.73 7.09
N GLY A 211 -14.62 19.74 7.20
CA GLY A 211 -16.07 19.57 7.32
C GLY A 211 -16.68 18.86 6.10
N VAL A 212 -17.64 17.98 6.32
CA VAL A 212 -18.40 17.33 5.24
C VAL A 212 -19.15 18.37 4.39
N GLY A 213 -19.11 18.21 3.07
CA GLY A 213 -19.70 19.13 2.09
C GLY A 213 -18.88 20.39 1.83
N THR A 214 -17.69 20.52 2.40
CA THR A 214 -16.85 21.71 2.22
C THR A 214 -15.96 21.62 0.98
N VAL A 215 -15.70 22.79 0.40
CA VAL A 215 -14.65 23.01 -0.59
C VAL A 215 -13.71 24.06 -0.05
N GLN A 216 -12.41 23.73 -0.01
CA GLN A 216 -11.36 24.57 0.53
C GLN A 216 -10.25 24.73 -0.51
N LEU A 217 -9.78 25.95 -0.74
CA LEU A 217 -8.59 26.19 -1.54
C LEU A 217 -7.37 26.07 -0.62
N THR A 218 -6.54 25.07 -0.88
CA THR A 218 -5.33 24.79 -0.11
C THR A 218 -4.13 25.39 -0.83
N PRO A 219 -3.35 26.27 -0.17
CA PRO A 219 -2.10 26.76 -0.73
C PRO A 219 -1.06 25.63 -0.76
N LEU A 220 -0.06 25.74 -1.64
CA LEU A 220 1.08 24.84 -1.59
C LEU A 220 1.82 24.94 -0.25
N PRO A 221 2.18 23.82 0.38
CA PRO A 221 3.00 23.87 1.58
C PRO A 221 4.39 24.44 1.27
N ALA A 222 4.91 25.21 2.23
CA ALA A 222 6.28 25.71 2.16
C ALA A 222 7.25 24.52 2.12
N GLY A 223 8.01 24.38 1.03
CA GLY A 223 8.96 23.28 0.84
C GLY A 223 8.44 22.11 -0.01
N ALA A 224 7.24 22.23 -0.61
CA ALA A 224 6.78 21.26 -1.61
C ALA A 224 7.88 20.99 -2.66
N VAL A 225 8.25 19.72 -2.81
CA VAL A 225 9.33 19.32 -3.72
C VAL A 225 8.83 19.41 -5.16
N ILE A 226 9.18 20.51 -5.82
CA ILE A 226 8.96 20.75 -7.25
C ILE A 226 9.86 19.79 -8.03
N ARG A 227 9.33 18.67 -8.53
CA ARG A 227 10.10 17.72 -9.35
C ARG A 227 10.10 18.17 -10.82
N PRO A 228 11.27 18.49 -11.43
CA PRO A 228 11.34 18.74 -12.86
C PRO A 228 11.01 17.46 -13.65
N PRO A 229 10.31 17.53 -14.80
CA PRO A 229 10.05 18.72 -15.64
C PRO A 229 8.68 19.41 -15.41
N LEU A 230 7.98 19.10 -14.31
CA LEU A 230 6.51 19.26 -14.18
C LEU A 230 6.04 20.66 -13.71
N ARG A 231 6.61 21.73 -14.28
CA ARG A 231 6.41 23.12 -13.79
C ARG A 231 5.01 23.73 -14.01
N THR A 232 4.05 23.04 -14.64
CA THR A 232 2.81 23.69 -15.12
C THR A 232 1.59 23.55 -14.21
N THR A 233 1.47 22.47 -13.43
CA THR A 233 0.29 22.18 -12.58
C THR A 233 0.64 21.90 -11.13
N ASP A 234 1.89 21.58 -10.82
CA ASP A 234 2.30 21.09 -9.50
C ASP A 234 2.73 22.24 -8.56
N ASN A 235 2.66 23.48 -9.05
CA ASN A 235 3.07 24.71 -8.34
C ASN A 235 1.90 25.68 -8.14
N VAL A 236 0.66 25.20 -8.23
CA VAL A 236 -0.53 26.00 -7.93
C VAL A 236 -1.28 25.46 -6.71
N PRO A 237 -2.03 26.33 -6.00
CA PRO A 237 -3.02 25.88 -5.03
C PRO A 237 -3.92 24.79 -5.60
N PHE A 238 -4.57 24.01 -4.75
CA PHE A 238 -5.53 23.00 -5.18
C PHE A 238 -6.77 23.04 -4.31
N PHE A 239 -7.89 22.57 -4.83
CA PHE A 239 -9.13 22.48 -4.10
C PHE A 239 -9.23 21.14 -3.38
N VAL A 240 -9.52 21.15 -2.08
CA VAL A 240 -9.91 19.98 -1.32
C VAL A 240 -11.42 19.99 -1.19
N VAL A 241 -12.05 18.89 -1.58
CA VAL A 241 -13.49 18.67 -1.53
C VAL A 241 -13.77 17.51 -0.60
N ARG A 242 -14.47 17.77 0.50
CA ARG A 242 -14.93 16.72 1.41
C ARG A 242 -16.35 16.32 1.03
N GLY A 243 -16.48 15.16 0.38
CA GLY A 243 -17.77 14.52 0.18
C GLY A 243 -18.30 13.89 1.47
N LYS A 244 -19.46 13.25 1.39
CA LYS A 244 -20.05 12.50 2.50
C LYS A 244 -19.22 11.28 2.88
N ILE A 245 -18.59 10.63 1.90
CA ILE A 245 -17.85 9.39 2.08
C ILE A 245 -16.35 9.71 1.94
N ASN A 246 -15.95 10.28 0.82
CA ASN A 246 -14.54 10.43 0.46
C ASN A 246 -14.01 11.88 0.57
N VAL A 247 -12.71 12.03 0.32
CA VAL A 247 -12.03 13.32 0.15
C VAL A 247 -11.43 13.32 -1.24
N TYR A 248 -11.59 14.44 -1.94
CA TYR A 248 -11.05 14.65 -3.28
C TYR A 248 -10.15 15.88 -3.28
N ALA A 249 -9.18 15.90 -4.18
CA ALA A 249 -8.34 17.05 -4.42
C ALA A 249 -8.27 17.33 -5.92
N PHE A 250 -8.51 18.57 -6.33
CA PHE A 250 -8.53 19.00 -7.73
C PHE A 250 -7.57 20.15 -7.97
N ALA A 251 -6.90 20.15 -9.12
CA ALA A 251 -6.05 21.26 -9.50
C ALA A 251 -6.85 22.58 -9.61
N SER A 252 -6.27 23.70 -9.17
CA SER A 252 -6.90 25.02 -9.32
C SER A 252 -6.81 25.62 -10.74
N ARG A 253 -6.23 24.87 -11.69
CA ARG A 253 -6.15 25.23 -13.10
C ARG A 253 -6.52 24.04 -13.98
N PRO A 254 -7.30 24.24 -15.04
CA PRO A 254 -7.63 23.17 -15.97
C PRO A 254 -6.48 22.95 -16.96
N LEU A 255 -6.49 21.80 -17.63
CA LEU A 255 -5.49 21.48 -18.66
C LEU A 255 -5.69 22.25 -19.95
N ALA A 256 -6.95 22.57 -20.26
CA ALA A 256 -7.35 23.13 -21.54
C ALA A 256 -6.89 24.59 -21.74
N ASP A 257 -6.84 25.39 -20.67
CA ASP A 257 -6.37 26.78 -20.72
C ASP A 257 -5.75 27.19 -19.37
N GLN A 258 -4.45 27.45 -19.35
CA GLN A 258 -3.74 27.83 -18.12
C GLN A 258 -4.05 29.25 -17.64
N ARG A 259 -4.70 30.08 -18.47
CA ARG A 259 -5.20 31.42 -18.08
C ARG A 259 -6.46 31.32 -17.23
N CYS A 260 -7.07 30.14 -17.18
CA CYS A 260 -8.28 29.88 -16.46
C CYS A 260 -8.00 29.74 -14.96
N GLU A 261 -8.25 30.80 -14.19
CA GLU A 261 -8.21 30.77 -12.73
C GLU A 261 -9.54 30.22 -12.21
N ILE A 262 -9.53 28.96 -11.78
CA ILE A 262 -10.73 28.33 -11.24
C ILE A 262 -11.04 28.92 -9.87
N SER A 263 -12.30 29.25 -9.65
CA SER A 263 -12.86 29.62 -8.35
C SER A 263 -14.04 28.72 -8.01
N TYR A 264 -14.37 28.61 -6.72
CA TYR A 264 -15.55 27.87 -6.28
C TYR A 264 -16.69 28.83 -5.95
N ASP A 265 -17.79 28.74 -6.71
CA ASP A 265 -19.02 29.46 -6.45
C ASP A 265 -19.90 28.65 -5.50
N ARG A 266 -19.96 29.08 -4.23
CA ARG A 266 -20.77 28.43 -3.20
C ARG A 266 -22.28 28.54 -3.44
N GLY A 267 -22.73 29.58 -4.14
CA GLY A 267 -24.16 29.76 -4.45
C GLY A 267 -24.64 28.79 -5.51
N LEU A 268 -23.75 28.43 -6.44
CA LEU A 268 -24.02 27.47 -7.51
C LEU A 268 -23.58 26.03 -7.19
N ASP A 269 -22.79 25.83 -6.13
CA ASP A 269 -22.14 24.55 -5.78
C ASP A 269 -21.26 24.02 -6.94
N ARG A 270 -20.50 24.93 -7.56
CA ARG A 270 -19.74 24.68 -8.81
C ARG A 270 -18.36 25.32 -8.78
N PHE A 271 -17.42 24.68 -9.48
CA PHE A 271 -16.21 25.37 -9.92
C PHE A 271 -16.50 26.15 -11.19
N VAL A 272 -15.98 27.36 -11.27
CA VAL A 272 -16.22 28.27 -12.39
C VAL A 272 -14.93 28.98 -12.79
N CYS A 273 -14.86 29.33 -14.07
CA CYS A 273 -13.78 30.12 -14.62
C CYS A 273 -14.25 30.87 -15.86
N ASP A 274 -13.82 32.11 -16.00
CA ASP A 274 -14.15 32.97 -17.14
C ASP A 274 -12.87 33.33 -17.90
N VAL A 275 -12.81 32.96 -19.18
CA VAL A 275 -11.68 33.30 -20.07
C VAL A 275 -12.21 33.87 -21.37
N ASP A 276 -11.74 35.06 -21.76
CA ASP A 276 -12.10 35.73 -23.01
C ASP A 276 -13.64 35.82 -23.25
N GLY A 277 -14.42 36.02 -22.18
CA GLY A 277 -15.89 36.10 -22.24
C GLY A 277 -16.63 34.76 -22.32
N ARG A 278 -15.90 33.63 -22.26
CA ARG A 278 -16.47 32.28 -22.15
C ARG A 278 -16.38 31.77 -20.71
N ARG A 279 -17.51 31.32 -20.18
CA ARG A 279 -17.60 30.67 -18.87
C ARG A 279 -17.43 29.16 -19.00
N TYR A 280 -16.60 28.59 -18.14
CA TYR A 280 -16.40 27.17 -17.94
C TYR A 280 -16.91 26.79 -16.55
N GLU A 281 -17.63 25.68 -16.46
CA GLU A 281 -18.24 25.24 -15.21
C GLU A 281 -17.97 23.74 -14.99
N TRP A 282 -17.69 23.39 -13.74
CA TRP A 282 -17.60 22.01 -13.29
C TRP A 282 -18.47 21.83 -12.04
N SER A 283 -18.94 20.60 -11.80
CA SER A 283 -19.58 20.23 -10.54
C SER A 283 -18.61 20.40 -9.37
N ARG A 284 -19.12 20.38 -8.14
CA ARG A 284 -18.31 20.30 -6.92
C ARG A 284 -17.31 19.12 -6.92
N PHE A 285 -17.56 18.08 -7.72
CA PHE A 285 -16.70 16.90 -7.83
C PHE A 285 -15.89 16.88 -9.13
N GLY A 286 -15.68 18.05 -9.74
CA GLY A 286 -14.76 18.23 -10.85
C GLY A 286 -15.28 17.80 -12.22
N ARG A 287 -16.55 17.39 -12.34
CA ARG A 287 -17.14 17.00 -13.63
C ARG A 287 -17.47 18.22 -14.48
N TYR A 288 -17.01 18.28 -15.72
CA TYR A 288 -17.32 19.39 -16.63
C TYR A 288 -18.81 19.44 -17.02
N LEU A 289 -19.37 20.64 -17.07
CA LEU A 289 -20.80 20.88 -17.31
C LEU A 289 -21.11 21.61 -18.63
N GLY A 290 -20.09 22.08 -19.36
CA GLY A 290 -20.26 22.82 -20.61
C GLY A 290 -20.25 21.95 -21.87
N PRO A 291 -20.30 22.57 -23.07
CA PRO A 291 -20.19 21.86 -24.34
C PRO A 291 -18.74 21.39 -24.61
N GLU A 292 -18.59 20.21 -25.20
CA GLU A 292 -17.31 19.68 -25.67
C GLU A 292 -16.70 20.54 -26.83
N PRO A 293 -15.37 20.52 -27.03
CA PRO A 293 -14.37 19.78 -26.27
C PRO A 293 -14.00 20.49 -24.97
N SER A 294 -13.98 19.71 -23.89
CA SER A 294 -13.50 20.14 -22.58
C SER A 294 -13.32 18.90 -21.69
N SER A 295 -12.54 19.03 -20.61
CA SER A 295 -12.16 17.94 -19.71
C SER A 295 -12.59 18.23 -18.28
N ASP A 296 -12.83 17.15 -17.52
CA ASP A 296 -13.00 17.22 -16.08
C ASP A 296 -11.76 17.82 -15.41
N LEU A 297 -11.93 18.32 -14.18
CA LEU A 297 -10.81 18.86 -13.42
C LEU A 297 -9.78 17.77 -13.14
N PRO A 298 -8.47 18.05 -13.34
CA PRO A 298 -7.42 17.13 -12.96
C PRO A 298 -7.50 16.82 -11.46
N GLN A 299 -7.65 15.54 -11.15
CA GLN A 299 -7.72 15.06 -9.78
C GLN A 299 -6.33 14.66 -9.28
N HIS A 300 -5.97 15.10 -8.08
CA HIS A 300 -4.79 14.67 -7.33
C HIS A 300 -5.07 13.38 -6.57
N ASP A 301 -4.02 12.62 -6.27
CA ASP A 301 -4.13 11.43 -5.44
C ASP A 301 -4.42 11.85 -4.01
N VAL A 302 -5.42 11.24 -3.38
CA VAL A 302 -5.78 11.48 -1.99
C VAL A 302 -5.80 10.18 -1.23
N ILE A 303 -5.14 10.15 -0.07
CA ILE A 303 -5.26 9.07 0.90
C ILE A 303 -5.62 9.64 2.26
N VAL A 304 -6.31 8.83 3.07
CA VAL A 304 -6.47 9.08 4.50
C VAL A 304 -5.67 8.03 5.24
N ARG A 305 -4.65 8.47 5.97
CA ARG A 305 -3.75 7.61 6.72
C ARG A 305 -3.70 8.06 8.16
N ASP A 306 -3.95 7.15 9.10
CA ASP A 306 -3.90 7.43 10.54
C ASP A 306 -4.76 8.65 10.92
N GLY A 307 -5.89 8.84 10.21
CA GLY A 307 -6.81 9.97 10.38
C GLY A 307 -6.35 11.29 9.75
N ILE A 308 -5.19 11.34 9.08
CA ILE A 308 -4.64 12.50 8.39
C ILE A 308 -4.93 12.42 6.89
N VAL A 309 -5.31 13.54 6.29
CA VAL A 309 -5.48 13.66 4.83
C VAL A 309 -4.15 13.99 4.18
N TRP A 310 -3.78 13.19 3.19
CA TRP A 310 -2.58 13.37 2.40
C TRP A 310 -2.95 13.52 0.93
N VAL A 311 -2.35 14.50 0.27
CA VAL A 311 -2.57 14.78 -1.15
C VAL A 311 -1.25 14.67 -1.90
N ARG A 312 -1.23 13.97 -3.03
CA ARG A 312 -0.09 13.92 -3.94
C ARG A 312 -0.48 14.44 -5.30
N TYR A 313 0.37 15.32 -5.83
CA TYR A 313 0.25 15.82 -7.18
C TYR A 313 0.43 14.69 -8.19
N THR A 314 -0.58 14.53 -9.04
CA THR A 314 -0.59 13.62 -10.19
C THR A 314 0.04 14.32 -11.38
N GLU A 315 1.05 13.67 -11.96
CA GLU A 315 1.75 14.17 -13.14
C GLU A 315 0.82 14.26 -14.34
N ALA A 316 1.05 15.27 -15.19
CA ALA A 316 0.36 15.42 -16.45
C ALA A 316 0.50 14.15 -17.32
N GLY A 317 -0.58 13.39 -17.49
CA GLY A 317 -0.62 12.15 -18.29
C GLY A 317 -1.05 10.90 -17.52
N ARG A 318 -1.04 10.92 -16.18
CA ARG A 318 -1.68 9.90 -15.33
C ARG A 318 -3.03 10.40 -14.78
N TYR A 319 -3.80 11.06 -15.64
CA TYR A 319 -5.13 11.52 -15.26
C TYR A 319 -5.99 10.28 -15.02
N LEU A 320 -6.35 10.03 -13.76
CA LEU A 320 -7.40 9.09 -13.43
C LEU A 320 -8.73 9.80 -13.72
N PRO A 321 -9.50 9.39 -14.73
CA PRO A 321 -10.88 9.83 -14.86
C PRO A 321 -11.72 9.04 -13.85
N SER A 322 -11.38 9.10 -12.57
CA SER A 322 -12.31 8.65 -11.53
C SER A 322 -13.23 9.81 -11.23
N VAL A 323 -14.19 10.07 -12.10
CA VAL A 323 -15.30 10.95 -11.74
C VAL A 323 -15.98 10.29 -10.54
N PRO A 324 -16.03 10.96 -9.38
CA PRO A 324 -16.70 10.41 -8.21
C PRO A 324 -18.14 10.03 -8.54
N ASP A 325 -18.69 9.02 -7.88
CA ASP A 325 -20.14 8.83 -7.87
C ASP A 325 -20.77 9.98 -7.08
N GLU A 326 -21.04 11.08 -7.77
CA GLU A 326 -21.55 12.31 -7.15
C GLU A 326 -22.86 12.08 -6.39
N ALA A 327 -23.66 11.09 -6.80
CA ALA A 327 -24.90 10.77 -6.13
C ALA A 327 -24.65 10.17 -4.73
N ALA A 328 -23.62 9.34 -4.59
CA ALA A 328 -23.23 8.76 -3.31
C ALA A 328 -22.56 9.78 -2.36
N GLU A 329 -21.94 10.82 -2.93
CA GLU A 329 -21.19 11.84 -2.17
C GLU A 329 -22.00 13.06 -1.70
N ARG A 330 -23.22 13.23 -2.22
CA ARG A 330 -24.18 14.27 -1.78
C ARG A 330 -24.92 13.84 -0.51
#